data_AF-A0A377M6Y6-F1
#
_entry.id   AF-A0A377M6Y6-F1
#
_cell.length_a   1.000
_cell.length_b   1.000
_cell.length_c   1.000
_cell.angle_alpha   90.00
_cell.angle_beta   90.00
_cell.angle_gamma   90.00
#
_symmetry.space_group_name_H-M   'P 1'
#
loop_
_entity.id
_entity.type
_entity.pdbx_description
1 polymer ?
#
loop_
_entity_poly.entity_id
_entity_poly.type
_entity_poly.pdbx_seq_one_letter_code
_entity_poly.pdbx_strand_id
1 'polypeptide(L)'
;MIVVSSDHLAMKNSAWDQLNKQDRSNLFFVLRGDTPQQEVIATKRNSMDNGATVLDILGGDNFIGLGRSTLSGQSLSEVFLNMKEKILAWKPDIIRLWNFPKEMKDFTIDQDKKTIAFSGSHFRLPLLLRVSDNRVEPLPKANTRRRCASSWRSLPAR
;
A
#
# COMPACT_ATOMS: atom_id res chain seq x y z
N MET A 1 25.53 -5.90 0.53
CA MET A 1 24.62 -5.01 1.29
C MET A 1 23.52 -5.85 1.91
N ILE A 2 23.19 -5.59 3.17
CA ILE A 2 22.06 -6.22 3.87
C ILE A 2 21.12 -5.10 4.30
N VAL A 3 19.82 -5.25 4.04
CA VAL A 3 18.79 -4.28 4.43
C VAL A 3 17.84 -4.96 5.40
N VAL A 4 17.65 -4.36 6.56
CA VAL A 4 16.67 -4.79 7.56
C VAL A 4 15.60 -3.70 7.66
N SER A 5 14.37 -4.05 7.34
CA SER A 5 13.23 -3.13 7.39
C SER A 5 12.04 -3.80 8.07
N SER A 6 11.39 -3.08 8.97
CA SER A 6 10.04 -3.43 9.40
C SER A 6 9.06 -3.11 8.27
N ASP A 7 8.08 -3.96 8.09
CA ASP A 7 6.95 -3.77 7.19
C ASP A 7 5.77 -3.10 7.90
N HIS A 8 5.63 -3.29 9.22
CA HIS A 8 4.61 -2.66 10.05
C HIS A 8 4.99 -2.57 11.53
N LEU A 9 4.26 -1.73 12.26
CA LEU A 9 4.28 -1.71 13.72
C LEU A 9 3.54 -2.93 14.27
N ALA A 10 4.08 -3.55 15.33
CA ALA A 10 3.44 -4.68 15.99
C ALA A 10 1.96 -4.43 16.29
N MET A 11 1.12 -5.41 15.94
CA MET A 11 -0.32 -5.44 16.21
C MET A 11 -0.63 -5.40 17.71
N LYS A 12 -1.90 -5.17 18.06
CA LYS A 12 -2.36 -5.15 19.45
C LYS A 12 -1.98 -6.44 20.17
N ASN A 13 -1.22 -6.30 21.25
CA ASN A 13 -0.80 -7.37 22.14
C ASN A 13 -1.08 -7.00 23.61
N SER A 14 -0.71 -7.86 24.55
CA SER A 14 -0.89 -7.62 26.00
C SER A 14 -0.15 -6.37 26.51
N ALA A 15 0.88 -5.90 25.81
CA ALA A 15 1.67 -4.72 26.14
C ALA A 15 1.22 -3.46 25.38
N TRP A 16 0.11 -3.50 24.64
CA TRP A 16 -0.33 -2.42 23.74
C TRP A 16 -0.46 -1.06 24.45
N ASP A 17 -1.03 -1.04 25.65
CA ASP A 17 -1.26 0.19 26.41
C ASP A 17 0.05 0.78 26.96
N GLN A 18 1.10 -0.04 27.13
CA GLN A 18 2.42 0.43 27.52
C GLN A 18 3.19 0.95 26.29
N LEU A 19 3.11 0.23 25.16
CA LEU A 19 3.81 0.56 23.93
C LEU A 19 3.31 1.87 23.28
N ASN A 20 2.03 2.21 23.43
CA ASN A 20 1.47 3.45 22.87
C ASN A 20 1.69 4.70 23.75
N LYS A 21 2.34 4.56 24.91
CA LYS A 21 2.75 5.73 25.72
C LYS A 21 4.01 6.40 25.18
N GLN A 22 4.73 5.75 24.28
CA GLN A 22 5.96 6.22 23.67
C GLN A 22 5.78 6.38 22.16
N ASP A 23 6.61 7.20 21.55
CA ASP A 23 6.65 7.32 20.09
C ASP A 23 7.12 6.00 19.47
N ARG A 24 6.33 5.49 18.53
CA ARG A 24 6.62 4.22 17.85
C ARG A 24 7.24 4.47 16.48
N SER A 25 8.41 3.89 16.25
CA SER A 25 9.10 3.90 14.95
C SER A 25 9.22 2.49 14.38
N ASN A 26 9.26 2.41 13.05
CA ASN A 26 9.61 1.20 12.32
C ASN A 26 11.13 1.12 12.17
N LEU A 27 11.69 -0.09 12.12
CA LEU A 27 13.12 -0.27 11.85
C LEU A 27 13.41 -0.07 10.36
N PHE A 28 14.45 0.69 10.05
CA PHE A 28 15.11 0.69 8.75
C PHE A 28 16.62 0.84 8.96
N PHE A 29 17.37 -0.16 8.53
CA PHE A 29 18.81 -0.24 8.75
C PHE A 29 19.49 -0.88 7.53
N VAL A 30 20.62 -0.31 7.13
CA VAL A 30 21.40 -0.79 5.97
C VAL A 30 22.83 -1.09 6.42
N LEU A 31 23.25 -2.33 6.22
CA LEU A 31 24.64 -2.76 6.37
C LEU A 31 25.33 -2.71 5.02
N ARG A 32 26.32 -1.84 4.95
CA ARG A 32 27.21 -1.64 3.81
C ARG A 32 28.54 -2.37 4.06
N GLY A 33 29.08 -2.97 3.01
CA GLY A 33 30.35 -3.72 3.08
C GLY A 33 31.51 -2.96 2.46
N ASP A 34 31.24 -1.76 1.92
CA ASP A 34 32.16 -0.94 1.16
C ASP A 34 32.74 0.22 2.00
N THR A 35 32.04 0.69 3.04
CA THR A 35 32.54 1.71 3.96
C THR A 35 32.32 1.34 5.43
N PRO A 36 33.33 1.50 6.31
CA PRO A 36 33.21 1.26 7.75
C PRO A 36 32.61 2.47 8.48
N GLN A 37 31.49 3.00 7.98
CA GLN A 37 30.80 4.17 8.56
C GLN A 37 29.50 3.74 9.22
N GLN A 38 29.31 4.17 10.47
CA GLN A 38 28.06 4.03 11.21
C GLN A 38 27.45 5.40 11.41
N GLU A 39 26.21 5.59 10.96
CA GLU A 39 25.48 6.84 11.08
C GLU A 39 24.02 6.57 11.41
N VAL A 40 23.43 7.43 12.26
CA VAL A 40 22.00 7.44 12.56
C VAL A 40 21.41 8.71 11.97
N ILE A 41 20.57 8.55 10.95
CA ILE A 41 19.89 9.68 10.30
C ILE A 41 18.51 9.84 10.94
N ALA A 42 18.38 10.83 11.83
CA ALA A 42 17.16 11.10 12.60
C ALA A 42 16.18 12.04 11.88
N THR A 43 15.98 11.83 10.57
CA THR A 43 15.05 12.63 9.77
C THR A 43 13.65 12.00 9.72
N LYS A 44 12.63 12.85 9.53
CA LYS A 44 11.24 12.38 9.48
C LYS A 44 10.98 11.70 8.14
N ARG A 45 10.75 10.39 8.17
CA ARG A 45 10.55 9.58 6.95
C ARG A 45 9.46 8.54 7.13
N ASN A 46 9.14 7.83 6.05
CA ASN A 46 8.25 6.67 6.11
C ASN A 46 8.79 5.49 5.26
N SER A 47 8.09 4.36 5.28
CA SER A 47 8.55 3.14 4.59
C SER A 47 8.60 3.26 3.05
N MET A 48 7.92 4.23 2.43
CA MET A 48 8.00 4.48 0.99
C MET A 48 9.40 4.96 0.59
N ASP A 49 10.12 5.62 1.50
CA ASP A 49 11.47 6.15 1.26
C ASP A 49 12.55 5.07 1.25
N ASN A 50 12.26 3.87 1.78
CA ASN A 50 13.23 2.78 1.93
C ASN A 50 13.76 2.32 0.57
N GLY A 51 12.88 2.14 -0.42
CA GLY A 51 13.25 1.73 -1.76
C GLY A 51 14.14 2.77 -2.46
N ALA A 52 13.75 4.05 -2.39
CA ALA A 52 14.53 5.15 -2.95
C ALA A 52 15.90 5.29 -2.30
N THR A 53 15.98 5.10 -0.98
CA THR A 53 17.26 5.15 -0.23
C THR A 53 18.19 4.01 -0.66
N VAL A 54 17.66 2.79 -0.80
CA VAL A 54 18.46 1.64 -1.24
C VAL A 54 18.90 1.80 -2.69
N LEU A 55 18.03 2.32 -3.56
CA LEU A 55 18.35 2.59 -4.96
C LEU A 55 19.51 3.59 -5.09
N ASP A 56 19.45 4.68 -4.34
CA ASP A 56 20.50 5.70 -4.27
C ASP A 56 21.84 5.13 -3.78
N ILE A 57 21.83 4.31 -2.72
CA ILE A 57 23.04 3.61 -2.23
C ILE A 57 23.69 2.75 -3.32
N LEU A 58 22.89 2.14 -4.18
CA LEU A 58 23.36 1.30 -5.28
C LEU A 58 23.84 2.11 -6.50
N GLY A 59 23.85 3.44 -6.43
CA GLY A 59 24.24 4.33 -7.54
C GLY A 59 23.13 4.55 -8.57
N GLY A 60 21.88 4.28 -8.20
CA GLY A 60 20.70 4.58 -9.01
C GLY A 60 20.16 5.99 -8.77
N ASP A 61 18.89 6.18 -9.11
CA ASP A 61 18.18 7.43 -8.85
C ASP A 61 17.83 7.59 -7.37
N ASN A 62 17.52 8.82 -6.93
CA ASN A 62 17.19 9.13 -5.55
C ASN A 62 15.67 9.21 -5.26
N PHE A 63 14.85 8.78 -6.23
CA PHE A 63 13.40 8.70 -6.08
C PHE A 63 12.83 7.43 -6.75
N ILE A 64 11.77 6.88 -6.16
CA ILE A 64 10.94 5.87 -6.81
C ILE A 64 9.51 5.92 -6.26
N GLY A 65 8.54 6.08 -7.14
CA GLY A 65 7.15 6.36 -6.74
C GLY A 65 7.06 7.59 -5.83
N LEU A 66 6.47 7.40 -4.64
CA LEU A 66 6.35 8.44 -3.61
C LEU A 66 7.58 8.52 -2.69
N GLY A 67 8.53 7.58 -2.79
CA GLY A 67 9.72 7.55 -1.96
C GLY A 67 10.77 8.55 -2.39
N ARG A 68 11.47 9.14 -1.42
CA ARG A 68 12.67 9.96 -1.64
C ARG A 68 13.82 9.39 -0.82
N SER A 69 15.02 9.37 -1.40
CA SER A 69 16.20 8.89 -0.69
C SER A 69 16.44 9.75 0.54
N THR A 70 16.72 9.09 1.66
CA THR A 70 17.10 9.79 2.90
C THR A 70 18.54 10.29 2.89
N LEU A 71 19.36 9.84 1.94
CA LEU A 71 20.76 10.28 1.83
C LEU A 71 20.89 11.57 1.03
N SER A 72 20.17 11.68 -0.10
CA SER A 72 20.34 12.77 -1.07
C SER A 72 19.06 13.54 -1.38
N GLY A 73 17.94 13.17 -0.77
CA GLY A 73 16.63 13.79 -1.00
C GLY A 73 15.91 14.18 0.28
N GLN A 74 14.81 14.89 0.12
CA GLN A 74 13.92 15.26 1.21
C GLN A 74 12.68 14.36 1.23
N SER A 75 12.39 13.70 2.35
CA SER A 75 11.18 12.88 2.47
C SER A 75 9.93 13.73 2.30
N LEU A 76 8.90 13.19 1.64
CA LEU A 76 7.58 13.81 1.59
C LEU A 76 6.98 13.99 3.01
N SER A 77 7.44 13.20 3.98
CA SER A 77 7.01 13.31 5.38
C SER A 77 7.55 14.55 6.08
N GLU A 78 8.65 15.13 5.58
CA GLU A 78 9.20 16.41 6.04
C GLU A 78 8.46 17.59 5.40
N VAL A 79 8.14 17.47 4.11
CA VAL A 79 7.46 18.54 3.35
C VAL A 79 6.00 18.68 3.77
N PHE A 80 5.30 17.56 3.97
CA PHE A 80 3.88 17.56 4.31
C PHE A 80 3.63 17.20 5.77
N LEU A 81 3.06 18.14 6.52
CA LEU A 81 2.62 17.91 7.90
C LEU A 81 1.54 16.80 7.97
N ASN A 82 0.59 16.81 7.02
CA ASN A 82 -0.53 15.86 6.96
C ASN A 82 -0.37 14.83 5.82
N MET A 83 0.68 14.01 5.89
CA MET A 83 0.98 13.01 4.84
C MET A 83 -0.21 12.07 4.54
N LYS A 84 -0.96 11.66 5.56
CA LYS A 84 -2.13 10.78 5.41
C LYS A 84 -3.20 11.38 4.50
N GLU A 85 -3.51 12.66 4.68
CA GLU A 85 -4.51 13.37 3.88
C GLU A 85 -4.04 13.53 2.44
N LYS A 86 -2.74 13.84 2.25
CA LYS A 86 -2.14 13.94 0.91
C LYS A 86 -2.19 12.61 0.15
N ILE A 87 -1.85 11.50 0.79
CA ILE A 87 -1.95 10.16 0.17
C ILE A 87 -3.40 9.84 -0.22
N LEU A 88 -4.36 10.16 0.65
CA LEU A 88 -5.78 9.94 0.34
C LEU A 88 -6.25 10.81 -0.83
N ALA A 89 -5.76 12.03 -0.94
CA ALA A 89 -6.05 12.91 -2.07
C ALA A 89 -5.48 12.37 -3.40
N TRP A 90 -4.32 11.74 -3.40
CA TRP A 90 -3.71 11.12 -4.60
C TRP A 90 -4.28 9.76 -4.97
N LYS A 91 -5.07 9.14 -4.10
CA LYS A 91 -5.65 7.82 -4.33
C LYS A 91 -6.36 7.68 -5.69
N PRO A 92 -7.17 8.64 -6.17
CA PRO A 92 -7.81 8.54 -7.48
C PRO A 92 -6.82 8.44 -8.64
N ASP A 93 -5.75 9.24 -8.60
CA ASP A 93 -4.71 9.26 -9.62
C ASP A 93 -3.87 7.97 -9.60
N ILE A 94 -3.52 7.48 -8.40
CA ILE A 94 -2.80 6.20 -8.25
C ILE A 94 -3.63 5.04 -8.78
N ILE A 95 -4.94 5.00 -8.48
CA ILE A 95 -5.85 3.96 -9.00
C ILE A 95 -5.93 4.01 -10.53
N ARG A 96 -5.82 5.20 -11.14
CA ARG A 96 -5.85 5.37 -12.60
C ARG A 96 -4.64 4.73 -13.29
N LEU A 97 -3.49 4.64 -12.62
CA LEU A 97 -2.29 3.98 -13.16
C LEU A 97 -2.51 2.48 -13.42
N TRP A 98 -3.45 1.84 -12.73
CA TRP A 98 -3.85 0.46 -12.99
C TRP A 98 -4.77 0.27 -14.20
N ASN A 99 -5.15 1.37 -14.87
CA ASN A 99 -5.91 1.35 -16.13
C ASN A 99 -7.13 0.40 -16.09
N PHE A 100 -7.90 0.44 -14.99
CA PHE A 100 -9.06 -0.44 -14.84
C PHE A 100 -10.08 -0.23 -15.97
N PRO A 101 -10.71 -1.31 -16.47
CA PRO A 101 -11.76 -1.19 -17.46
C PRO A 101 -12.89 -0.26 -17.01
N LYS A 102 -13.31 0.64 -17.90
CA LYS A 102 -14.45 1.52 -17.65
C LYS A 102 -15.78 0.76 -17.70
N GLU A 103 -15.85 -0.25 -18.56
CA GLU A 103 -17.04 -1.02 -18.85
C GLU A 103 -16.67 -2.51 -18.96
N MET A 104 -17.67 -3.38 -18.76
CA MET A 104 -17.62 -4.82 -19.03
C MET A 104 -18.76 -5.13 -20.00
N LYS A 105 -18.51 -5.00 -21.31
CA LYS A 105 -19.50 -5.36 -22.35
C LYS A 105 -19.51 -6.86 -22.59
N ASP A 106 -18.33 -7.41 -22.81
CA ASP A 106 -18.10 -8.83 -23.03
C ASP A 106 -17.19 -9.39 -21.95
N PHE A 107 -17.49 -10.61 -21.51
CA PHE A 107 -16.66 -11.35 -20.58
C PHE A 107 -16.63 -12.84 -20.94
N THR A 108 -15.53 -13.51 -20.61
CA THR A 108 -15.36 -14.96 -20.80
C THR A 108 -15.00 -15.59 -19.46
N ILE A 109 -15.70 -16.66 -19.09
CA ILE A 109 -15.41 -17.43 -17.87
C ILE A 109 -14.82 -18.77 -18.30
N ASP A 110 -13.59 -19.02 -17.87
CA ASP A 110 -12.92 -20.31 -17.97
C ASP A 110 -13.06 -21.00 -16.60
N GLN A 111 -13.97 -21.99 -16.52
CA GLN A 111 -14.26 -22.71 -15.28
C GLN A 111 -13.11 -23.63 -14.85
N ASP A 112 -12.39 -24.19 -15.82
CA ASP A 112 -11.28 -25.11 -15.58
C ASP A 112 -10.09 -24.35 -14.99
N LYS A 113 -9.75 -23.19 -15.57
CA LYS A 113 -8.68 -22.32 -15.06
C LYS A 113 -9.11 -21.44 -13.90
N LYS A 114 -10.41 -21.41 -13.59
CA LYS A 114 -11.02 -20.53 -12.57
C LYS A 114 -10.65 -19.06 -12.82
N THR A 115 -10.83 -18.60 -14.06
CA THR A 115 -10.52 -17.23 -14.47
C THR A 115 -11.68 -16.58 -15.20
N ILE A 116 -11.84 -15.28 -14.99
CA ILE A 116 -12.71 -14.42 -15.81
C ILE A 116 -11.85 -13.44 -16.59
N ALA A 117 -12.14 -13.28 -17.87
CA ALA A 117 -11.52 -12.31 -18.75
C ALA A 117 -12.55 -11.27 -19.17
N PHE A 118 -12.23 -9.98 -19.08
CA PHE A 118 -13.05 -8.90 -19.62
C PHE A 118 -12.18 -7.70 -19.96
N SER A 119 -12.51 -6.98 -21.03
CA SER A 119 -11.84 -5.74 -21.43
C SER A 119 -10.29 -5.88 -21.47
N GLY A 120 -9.80 -7.02 -21.98
CA GLY A 120 -8.37 -7.35 -22.09
C GLY A 120 -7.66 -7.75 -20.78
N SER A 121 -8.37 -7.80 -19.66
CA SER A 121 -7.82 -8.13 -18.34
C SER A 121 -8.26 -9.52 -17.89
N HIS A 122 -7.36 -10.28 -17.24
CA HIS A 122 -7.65 -11.60 -16.67
C HIS A 122 -7.62 -11.54 -15.15
N PHE A 123 -8.66 -12.09 -14.52
CA PHE A 123 -8.77 -12.14 -13.06
C PHE A 123 -9.07 -13.56 -12.58
N ARG A 124 -8.50 -13.94 -11.44
CA ARG A 124 -8.68 -15.26 -10.82
C ARG A 124 -9.92 -15.28 -9.93
N LEU A 125 -10.73 -16.33 -10.04
CA LEU A 125 -11.90 -16.58 -9.19
C LEU A 125 -11.47 -17.26 -7.86
N PRO A 126 -12.19 -17.03 -6.74
CA PRO A 126 -13.34 -16.12 -6.60
C PRO A 126 -12.89 -14.65 -6.51
N LEU A 127 -13.62 -13.79 -7.21
CA LEU A 127 -13.39 -12.35 -7.29
C LEU A 127 -14.67 -11.59 -6.92
N LEU A 128 -14.53 -10.45 -6.25
CA LEU A 128 -15.62 -9.48 -6.10
C LEU A 128 -15.36 -8.30 -7.05
N LEU A 129 -16.37 -7.89 -7.81
CA LEU A 129 -16.30 -6.75 -8.71
C LEU A 129 -17.28 -5.67 -8.24
N ARG A 130 -16.84 -4.42 -8.21
CA ARG A 130 -17.74 -3.27 -8.14
C ARG A 130 -17.94 -2.73 -9.56
N VAL A 131 -19.18 -2.78 -10.02
CA VAL A 131 -19.61 -2.20 -11.30
C VAL A 131 -20.31 -0.88 -11.00
N SER A 132 -19.94 0.17 -11.71
CA SER A 132 -20.52 1.52 -11.64
C SER A 132 -20.59 2.07 -13.06
N ASP A 133 -21.35 3.14 -13.27
CA ASP A 133 -21.66 3.68 -14.61
C ASP A 133 -20.41 3.88 -15.49
N ASN A 134 -19.27 4.26 -14.90
CA ASN A 134 -18.03 4.55 -15.62
C ASN A 134 -16.83 3.70 -15.18
N ARG A 135 -17.04 2.62 -14.40
CA ARG A 135 -15.93 1.83 -13.85
C ARG A 135 -16.32 0.41 -13.49
N VAL A 136 -15.44 -0.53 -13.83
CA VAL A 136 -15.45 -1.90 -13.30
C VAL A 136 -14.15 -2.13 -12.54
N GLU A 137 -14.23 -2.33 -11.23
CA GLU A 137 -13.05 -2.52 -10.38
C GLU A 137 -13.10 -3.83 -9.57
N PRO A 138 -12.00 -4.59 -9.54
CA PRO A 138 -11.84 -5.73 -8.64
C PRO A 138 -11.64 -5.26 -7.20
N LEU A 139 -12.46 -5.78 -6.29
CA LEU A 139 -12.35 -5.52 -4.85
C LEU A 139 -11.44 -6.56 -4.20
N PRO A 140 -10.39 -6.14 -3.46
CA PRO A 140 -9.57 -7.05 -2.66
C PRO A 140 -10.41 -7.77 -1.61
N LYS A 141 -10.09 -9.04 -1.32
CA LYS A 141 -10.77 -9.85 -0.28
C LYS A 141 -10.78 -9.18 1.12
N ALA A 142 -9.90 -8.22 1.40
CA ALA A 142 -9.89 -7.49 2.67
C ALA A 142 -11.09 -6.54 2.85
N ASN A 143 -11.76 -6.13 1.77
CA ASN A 143 -12.80 -5.09 1.81
C ASN A 143 -14.22 -5.65 2.01
N THR A 144 -14.42 -6.97 1.98
CA THR A 144 -15.73 -7.62 2.06
C THR A 144 -16.36 -7.61 3.46
N ARG A 145 -15.56 -7.54 4.54
CA ARG A 145 -16.11 -7.66 5.90
C ARG A 145 -16.75 -6.39 6.46
N ARG A 146 -16.50 -5.19 5.90
CA ARG A 146 -16.96 -3.94 6.54
C ARG A 146 -18.29 -3.38 6.04
N ARG A 147 -18.85 -3.84 4.91
CA ARG A 147 -20.11 -3.29 4.37
C ARG A 147 -21.31 -4.24 4.35
N CYS A 148 -21.14 -5.56 4.32
CA CYS A 148 -22.29 -6.47 4.25
C CYS A 148 -23.06 -6.65 5.56
N ALA A 149 -22.49 -6.28 6.72
CA ALA A 149 -23.13 -6.54 8.01
C ALA A 149 -24.23 -5.53 8.41
N SER A 150 -24.33 -4.37 7.74
CA SER A 150 -25.26 -3.31 8.15
C SER A 150 -26.61 -3.33 7.44
N SER A 151 -26.82 -4.17 6.42
CA SER A 151 -28.07 -4.17 5.63
C SER A 151 -29.01 -5.35 5.90
N TRP A 152 -28.69 -6.26 6.83
CA TRP A 152 -29.45 -7.50 7.07
C TRP A 152 -30.19 -7.54 8.42
N ARG A 153 -30.34 -6.42 9.13
CA ARG A 153 -31.12 -6.35 10.38
C ARG A 153 -32.34 -5.45 10.24
N SER A 154 -33.36 -5.90 9.50
CA SER A 154 -34.77 -5.51 9.77
C SER A 154 -35.72 -6.18 8.78
N LEU A 155 -36.10 -7.42 9.04
CA LEU A 155 -37.40 -7.95 8.63
C LEU A 155 -37.99 -8.74 9.81
N PRO A 156 -39.15 -8.34 10.36
CA PRO A 156 -39.80 -9.08 11.44
C PRO A 156 -40.45 -10.34 10.87
N ALA A 157 -40.32 -11.44 11.61
CA ALA A 157 -41.02 -12.69 11.31
C ALA A 157 -42.54 -12.49 11.46
N ARG A 158 -43.29 -12.93 10.46
CA ARG A 158 -44.71 -13.30 10.60
C ARG A 158 -44.79 -14.80 10.79
#